data_AF-A0A351SBI8-F1
#
_entry.id   AF-A0A351SBI8-F1
#
_cell.length_a   1.000
_cell.length_b   1.000
_cell.length_c   1.000
_cell.angle_alpha   90.00
_cell.angle_beta   90.00
_cell.angle_gamma   90.00
#
_symmetry.space_group_name_H-M   'P 1'
#
loop_
_entity.id
_entity.type
_entity.pdbx_description
1 polymer ?
#
loop_
_entity_poly.entity_id
_entity_poly.type
_entity_poly.pdbx_seq_one_letter_code
_entity_poly.pdbx_strand_id
1 'polypeptide(L)'
;LDTQLKATQAEAASLRLRRGELKYKLAEYDAYLQRAPAVEKEYQSILREYNTAQAKYQDLRLKQREAEVSRNLEQERKGERFTLIEPPNIPLEPESPNRLAIVLVSLVLAGAAGLASGFVFEASDKGVYNASDLQRLVDAPMLVTIPYLTNGEDEARAKRRVRAMVISGLLLILTFLVAAHFLFKPLDVIWFVLLNRIGG
;
A
#
# COMPACT_ATOMS: atom_id res chain seq x y z
N LEU A 1 94.55 -30.59 -75.53
CA LEU A 1 94.23 -29.25 -74.98
C LEU A 1 92.81 -28.81 -75.33
N ASP A 2 92.36 -28.88 -76.59
CA ASP A 2 90.99 -28.50 -77.00
C ASP A 2 89.86 -29.29 -76.29
N THR A 3 90.05 -30.59 -76.07
CA THR A 3 89.05 -31.47 -75.45
C THR A 3 88.77 -31.13 -73.98
N GLN A 4 89.81 -30.73 -73.23
CA GLN A 4 89.67 -30.34 -71.82
C GLN A 4 88.98 -28.97 -71.67
N LEU A 5 89.22 -28.05 -72.61
CA LEU A 5 88.57 -26.74 -72.64
C LEU A 5 87.06 -26.87 -72.95
N LYS A 6 86.68 -27.75 -73.89
CA LYS A 6 85.27 -28.05 -74.19
C LYS A 6 84.55 -28.70 -73.01
N ALA A 7 85.21 -29.63 -72.31
CA ALA A 7 84.65 -30.26 -71.12
C ALA A 7 84.39 -29.25 -69.99
N THR A 8 85.36 -28.38 -69.69
CA THR A 8 85.19 -27.32 -68.67
C THR A 8 84.16 -26.27 -69.07
N GLN A 9 84.03 -25.93 -70.37
CA GLN A 9 82.96 -25.05 -70.85
C GLN A 9 81.57 -25.66 -70.70
N ALA A 10 81.41 -26.95 -71.00
CA ALA A 10 80.14 -27.66 -70.80
C ALA A 10 79.78 -27.77 -69.31
N GLU A 11 80.77 -28.01 -68.45
CA GLU A 11 80.59 -28.04 -67.00
C GLU A 11 80.22 -26.66 -66.43
N ALA A 12 80.88 -25.59 -66.89
CA ALA A 12 80.51 -24.22 -66.52
C ALA A 12 79.10 -23.84 -66.99
N ALA A 13 78.66 -24.32 -68.15
CA ALA A 13 77.30 -24.13 -68.65
C ALA A 13 76.26 -24.88 -67.80
N SER A 14 76.53 -26.14 -67.43
CA SER A 14 75.62 -26.93 -66.58
C SER A 14 75.50 -26.34 -65.18
N LEU A 15 76.61 -25.88 -64.59
CA LEU A 15 76.63 -25.20 -63.30
C LEU A 15 75.86 -23.86 -63.35
N ARG A 16 75.94 -23.12 -64.45
CA ARG A 16 75.14 -21.89 -64.63
C ARG A 16 73.64 -22.17 -64.69
N LEU A 17 73.22 -23.22 -65.39
CA LEU A 17 71.82 -23.68 -65.43
C LEU A 17 71.34 -24.07 -64.04
N ARG A 18 72.12 -24.89 -63.31
CA ARG A 18 71.82 -25.31 -61.93
C ARG A 18 71.72 -24.13 -60.96
N ARG A 19 72.61 -23.14 -61.12
CA ARG A 19 72.55 -21.90 -60.33
C ARG A 19 71.29 -21.09 -60.64
N GLY A 20 70.87 -21.05 -61.91
CA GLY A 20 69.61 -20.41 -62.33
C GLY A 20 68.39 -21.10 -61.70
N GLU A 21 68.34 -22.43 -61.77
CA GLU A 21 67.29 -23.24 -61.17
C GLU A 21 67.22 -23.05 -59.64
N LEU A 22 68.37 -23.09 -58.95
CA LEU A 22 68.45 -22.85 -57.51
C LEU A 22 68.00 -21.44 -57.12
N LYS A 23 68.37 -20.41 -57.90
CA LYS A 23 67.90 -19.04 -57.67
C LYS A 23 66.39 -18.90 -57.86
N TYR A 24 65.83 -19.59 -58.85
CA TYR A 24 64.38 -19.62 -59.06
C TYR A 24 63.66 -20.26 -57.87
N LYS A 25 64.13 -21.44 -57.41
CA LYS A 25 63.59 -22.11 -56.23
C LYS A 25 63.72 -21.27 -54.95
N LEU A 26 64.83 -20.53 -54.80
CA LEU A 26 65.02 -19.63 -53.66
C LEU A 26 63.97 -18.51 -53.67
N ALA A 27 63.77 -17.85 -54.80
CA ALA A 27 62.78 -16.79 -54.94
C ALA A 27 61.34 -17.29 -54.72
N GLU A 28 61.06 -18.51 -55.15
CA GLU A 28 59.79 -19.19 -54.90
C GLU A 28 59.58 -19.45 -53.39
N TYR A 29 60.57 -20.01 -52.69
CA TYR A 29 60.49 -20.22 -51.25
C TYR A 29 60.43 -18.92 -50.45
N ASP A 30 61.16 -17.87 -50.84
CA ASP A 30 61.07 -16.55 -50.20
C ASP A 30 59.64 -15.98 -50.35
N ALA A 31 59.01 -16.14 -51.52
CA ALA A 31 57.63 -15.74 -51.72
C ALA A 31 56.65 -16.54 -50.84
N TYR A 32 56.90 -17.85 -50.63
CA TYR A 32 56.12 -18.67 -49.70
C TYR A 32 56.30 -18.23 -48.24
N LEU A 33 57.54 -17.99 -47.81
CA LEU A 33 57.86 -17.50 -46.46
C LEU A 33 57.23 -16.15 -46.18
N GLN A 34 57.13 -15.27 -47.17
CA GLN A 34 56.45 -13.97 -47.02
C GLN A 34 54.93 -14.11 -46.88
N ARG A 35 54.32 -15.16 -47.46
CA ARG A 35 52.86 -15.39 -47.38
C ARG A 35 52.44 -16.18 -46.13
N ALA A 36 53.33 -17.01 -45.58
CA ALA A 36 53.02 -17.85 -44.41
C ALA A 36 52.47 -17.08 -43.19
N PRO A 37 53.00 -15.89 -42.80
CA PRO A 37 52.45 -15.12 -41.68
C PRO A 37 51.02 -14.63 -41.90
N ALA A 38 50.65 -14.32 -43.15
CA ALA A 38 49.30 -13.87 -43.48
C ALA A 38 48.29 -15.01 -43.32
N VAL A 39 48.63 -16.20 -43.81
CA VAL A 39 47.80 -17.41 -43.68
C VAL A 39 47.65 -17.80 -42.22
N GLU A 40 48.73 -17.78 -41.44
CA GLU A 40 48.67 -18.07 -39.99
C GLU A 40 47.78 -17.06 -39.26
N LYS A 41 47.90 -15.77 -39.56
CA LYS A 41 47.06 -14.72 -38.96
C LYS A 41 45.58 -14.94 -39.26
N GLU A 42 45.25 -15.30 -40.50
CA GLU A 42 43.88 -15.60 -40.93
C GLU A 42 43.33 -16.84 -40.22
N TYR A 43 44.11 -17.92 -40.18
CA TYR A 43 43.77 -19.13 -39.45
C TYR A 43 43.48 -18.86 -37.97
N GLN A 44 44.35 -18.08 -37.31
CA GLN A 44 44.15 -17.67 -35.91
C GLN A 44 42.91 -16.79 -35.73
N SER A 45 42.53 -15.98 -36.72
CA SER A 45 41.28 -15.21 -36.68
C SER A 45 40.06 -16.13 -36.71
N ILE A 46 40.05 -17.07 -37.67
CA ILE A 46 38.98 -18.05 -37.81
C ILE A 46 38.84 -18.89 -36.54
N LEU A 47 39.96 -19.31 -35.94
CA LEU A 47 39.97 -20.07 -34.70
C LEU A 47 39.34 -19.29 -33.53
N ARG A 48 39.68 -17.99 -33.39
CA ARG A 48 39.08 -17.12 -32.36
C ARG A 48 37.58 -16.91 -32.58
N GLU A 49 37.18 -16.71 -33.83
CA GLU A 49 35.76 -16.55 -34.20
C GLU A 49 34.97 -17.82 -33.91
N TYR A 50 35.51 -18.98 -34.27
CA TYR A 50 34.94 -20.30 -33.95
C TYR A 50 34.75 -20.48 -32.45
N ASN A 51 35.80 -20.24 -31.65
CA ASN A 51 35.74 -20.37 -30.19
C ASN A 51 34.70 -19.42 -29.58
N THR A 52 34.62 -18.19 -30.09
CA THR A 52 33.63 -17.20 -29.65
C THR A 52 32.20 -17.63 -29.99
N ALA A 53 31.98 -18.13 -31.21
CA ALA A 53 30.68 -18.62 -31.64
C ALA A 53 30.25 -19.86 -30.82
N GLN A 54 31.17 -20.77 -30.54
CA GLN A 54 30.93 -21.94 -29.72
C GLN A 54 30.54 -21.57 -28.28
N ALA A 55 31.26 -20.62 -27.66
CA ALA A 55 30.93 -20.14 -26.32
C ALA A 55 29.55 -19.46 -26.27
N LYS A 56 29.22 -18.62 -27.25
CA LYS A 56 27.89 -17.98 -27.37
C LYS A 56 26.78 -19.02 -27.55
N TYR A 57 27.01 -20.04 -28.37
CA TYR A 57 26.05 -21.12 -28.56
C TYR A 57 25.76 -21.86 -27.24
N GLN A 58 26.80 -22.16 -26.46
CA GLN A 58 26.65 -22.82 -25.16
C GLN A 58 25.86 -21.97 -24.16
N ASP A 59 26.15 -20.67 -24.07
CA ASP A 59 25.41 -19.72 -23.22
C ASP A 59 23.93 -19.62 -23.61
N LEU A 60 23.65 -19.44 -24.91
CA LEU A 60 22.28 -19.41 -25.42
C LEU A 60 21.52 -20.71 -25.16
N ARG A 61 22.20 -21.85 -25.29
CA ARG A 61 21.61 -23.17 -25.02
C ARG A 61 21.29 -23.37 -23.54
N LEU A 62 22.11 -22.82 -22.63
CA LEU A 62 21.83 -22.83 -21.19
C LEU A 62 20.62 -21.96 -20.86
N LYS A 63 20.59 -20.71 -21.35
CA LYS A 63 19.46 -19.79 -21.16
C LYS A 63 18.15 -20.34 -21.73
N GLN A 64 18.20 -20.99 -22.90
CA GLN A 64 17.04 -21.65 -23.48
C GLN A 64 16.48 -22.74 -22.54
N ARG A 65 17.36 -23.58 -21.96
CA ARG A 65 16.93 -24.62 -21.02
C ARG A 65 16.34 -24.04 -19.74
N GLU A 66 16.94 -22.99 -19.20
CA GLU A 66 16.41 -22.30 -18.01
C GLU A 66 15.03 -21.68 -18.27
N ALA A 67 14.84 -21.04 -19.43
CA ALA A 67 13.55 -20.51 -19.85
C ALA A 67 12.52 -21.62 -20.06
N GLU A 68 12.91 -22.77 -20.63
CA GLU A 68 12.03 -23.93 -20.80
C GLU A 68 11.61 -24.53 -19.45
N VAL A 69 12.54 -24.67 -18.50
CA VAL A 69 12.23 -25.10 -17.13
C VAL A 69 11.27 -24.11 -16.46
N SER A 70 11.54 -22.80 -16.55
CA SER A 70 10.69 -21.76 -15.98
C SER A 70 9.29 -21.78 -16.57
N ARG A 71 9.17 -21.93 -17.90
CA ARG A 71 7.90 -22.08 -18.60
C ARG A 71 7.15 -23.33 -18.15
N ASN A 72 7.84 -24.46 -18.01
CA ASN A 72 7.22 -25.70 -17.53
C ASN A 72 6.72 -25.56 -16.09
N LEU A 73 7.48 -24.88 -15.21
CA LEU A 73 7.02 -24.57 -13.85
C LEU A 73 5.79 -23.66 -13.82
N GLU A 74 5.71 -22.68 -14.72
CA GLU A 74 4.53 -21.82 -14.88
C GLU A 74 3.33 -22.61 -15.42
N GLN A 75 3.52 -23.43 -16.46
CA GLN A 75 2.47 -24.29 -17.05
C GLN A 75 1.94 -25.33 -16.06
N GLU A 76 2.83 -25.98 -15.31
CA GLU A 76 2.46 -26.91 -14.24
C GLU A 76 1.87 -26.21 -13.00
N ARG A 77 1.76 -24.87 -13.01
CA ARG A 77 1.32 -24.06 -11.86
C ARG A 77 2.13 -24.36 -10.59
N LYS A 78 3.40 -24.73 -10.76
CA LYS A 78 4.40 -24.97 -9.70
C LYS A 78 5.26 -23.73 -9.42
N GLY A 79 5.14 -22.67 -10.22
CA GLY A 79 5.64 -21.35 -9.85
C GLY A 79 4.97 -20.91 -8.54
N GLU A 80 5.78 -20.43 -7.60
CA GLU A 80 5.44 -19.95 -6.26
C GLU A 80 3.93 -19.93 -5.97
N ARG A 81 3.40 -21.09 -5.58
CA ARG A 81 2.05 -21.13 -5.04
C ARG A 81 2.16 -20.39 -3.72
N PHE A 82 1.69 -19.15 -3.67
CA PHE A 82 1.27 -18.52 -2.42
C PHE A 82 0.16 -19.41 -1.85
N THR A 83 0.55 -20.46 -1.14
CA THR A 83 -0.38 -21.26 -0.35
C THR A 83 -0.82 -20.33 0.75
N LEU A 84 -2.08 -19.93 0.71
CA LEU A 84 -2.72 -19.27 1.83
C LEU A 84 -2.72 -20.27 2.98
N ILE A 85 -1.69 -20.22 3.83
CA ILE A 85 -1.58 -21.08 5.03
C ILE A 85 -2.76 -20.76 5.94
N GLU A 86 -3.05 -19.47 6.08
CA GLU A 86 -4.15 -18.97 6.91
C GLU A 86 -4.74 -17.71 6.25
N PRO A 87 -6.06 -17.67 5.99
CA PRO A 87 -6.72 -16.47 5.51
C PRO A 87 -6.58 -15.35 6.55
N PRO A 88 -6.51 -14.08 6.15
CA PRO A 88 -6.48 -12.98 7.11
C PRO A 88 -7.72 -13.03 8.00
N ASN A 89 -7.49 -13.10 9.31
CA ASN A 89 -8.56 -13.02 10.28
C ASN A 89 -9.22 -11.64 10.16
N ILE A 90 -10.43 -11.63 9.61
CA ILE A 90 -11.24 -10.42 9.55
C ILE A 90 -11.57 -10.08 11.01
N PRO A 91 -11.24 -8.87 11.51
CA PRO A 91 -11.54 -8.51 12.88
C PRO A 91 -13.06 -8.63 13.11
N LEU A 92 -13.43 -9.51 14.02
CA LEU A 92 -14.82 -9.74 14.45
C LEU A 92 -15.39 -8.52 15.18
N GLU A 93 -14.52 -7.68 15.72
CA GLU A 93 -14.87 -6.48 16.46
C GLU A 93 -14.20 -5.24 15.84
N PRO A 94 -14.90 -4.10 15.76
CA PRO A 94 -14.33 -2.87 15.25
C PRO A 94 -13.21 -2.35 16.19
N GLU A 95 -11.97 -2.38 15.72
CA GLU A 95 -10.78 -1.82 16.38
C GLU A 95 -10.93 -0.33 16.73
N SER A 96 -11.66 0.44 15.92
CA SER A 96 -11.94 1.84 16.20
C SER A 96 -13.16 2.37 15.43
N PRO A 97 -13.84 3.41 15.94
CA PRO A 97 -13.79 3.96 17.30
C PRO A 97 -14.74 3.21 18.27
N ASN A 98 -14.42 3.20 19.59
CA ASN A 98 -15.28 2.62 20.62
C ASN A 98 -16.58 3.43 20.76
N ARG A 99 -17.63 2.94 20.11
CA ARG A 99 -18.91 3.65 19.98
C ARG A 99 -19.63 3.80 21.32
N LEU A 100 -19.48 2.85 22.24
CA LEU A 100 -20.09 2.91 23.57
C LEU A 100 -19.47 4.06 24.40
N ALA A 101 -18.15 4.22 24.32
CA ALA A 101 -17.46 5.32 24.99
C ALA A 101 -17.94 6.69 24.49
N ILE A 102 -18.14 6.85 23.17
CA ILE A 102 -18.63 8.11 22.58
C ILE A 102 -20.03 8.46 23.10
N VAL A 103 -20.94 7.49 23.20
CA VAL A 103 -22.32 7.70 23.68
C VAL A 103 -22.32 8.08 25.17
N LEU A 104 -21.52 7.41 25.99
CA LEU A 104 -21.44 7.74 27.42
C LEU A 104 -20.87 9.13 27.65
N VAL A 105 -19.80 9.49 26.92
CA VAL A 105 -19.20 10.83 27.01
C VAL A 105 -20.18 11.90 26.53
N SER A 106 -20.88 11.69 25.42
CA SER A 106 -21.85 12.67 24.91
C SER A 106 -23.04 12.86 25.84
N LEU A 107 -23.53 11.79 26.48
CA LEU A 107 -24.62 11.87 27.46
C LEU A 107 -24.20 12.71 28.67
N VAL A 108 -23.01 12.45 29.22
CA VAL A 108 -22.48 13.20 30.36
C VAL A 108 -22.27 14.67 29.99
N LEU A 109 -21.67 14.94 28.82
CA LEU A 109 -21.44 16.31 28.35
C LEU A 109 -22.75 17.05 28.07
N ALA A 110 -23.74 16.42 27.45
CA ALA A 110 -25.05 17.03 27.19
C ALA A 110 -25.79 17.33 28.49
N GLY A 111 -25.76 16.42 29.47
CA GLY A 111 -26.34 16.64 30.79
C GLY A 111 -25.67 17.80 31.53
N ALA A 112 -24.34 17.82 31.54
CA ALA A 112 -23.58 18.91 32.14
C ALA A 112 -23.85 20.25 31.46
N ALA A 113 -23.86 20.30 30.13
CA ALA A 113 -24.15 21.50 29.36
C ALA A 113 -25.59 22.00 29.59
N GLY A 114 -26.57 21.09 29.68
CA GLY A 114 -27.96 21.43 29.97
C GLY A 114 -28.14 22.05 31.36
N LEU A 115 -27.56 21.44 32.39
CA LEU A 115 -27.57 21.98 33.75
C LEU A 115 -26.85 23.32 33.82
N ALA A 116 -25.65 23.42 33.26
CA ALA A 116 -24.86 24.65 33.23
C ALA A 116 -25.63 25.79 32.53
N SER A 117 -26.28 25.49 31.40
CA SER A 117 -27.12 26.46 30.69
C SER A 117 -28.28 26.93 31.56
N GLY A 118 -28.98 26.02 32.25
CA GLY A 118 -30.06 26.35 33.17
C GLY A 118 -29.60 27.28 34.30
N PHE A 119 -28.46 26.98 34.92
CA PHE A 119 -27.87 27.86 35.94
C PHE A 119 -27.50 29.24 35.40
N VAL A 120 -26.95 29.32 34.18
CA VAL A 120 -26.62 30.61 33.55
C VAL A 120 -27.88 31.42 33.25
N PHE A 121 -28.96 30.78 32.78
CA PHE A 121 -30.23 31.44 32.54
C PHE A 121 -30.85 31.98 33.83
N GLU A 122 -30.89 31.18 34.89
CA GLU A 122 -31.41 31.59 36.19
C GLU A 122 -30.57 32.72 36.81
N ALA A 123 -29.25 32.60 36.79
CA ALA A 123 -28.35 33.63 37.33
C ALA A 123 -28.41 34.94 36.54
N SER A 124 -28.84 34.90 35.28
CA SER A 124 -29.02 36.08 34.43
C SER A 124 -30.43 36.69 34.56
N ASP A 125 -31.37 35.99 35.19
CA ASP A 125 -32.71 36.51 35.44
C ASP A 125 -32.65 37.59 36.53
N LYS A 126 -33.21 38.75 36.23
CA LYS A 126 -33.28 39.90 37.14
C LYS A 126 -34.69 40.07 37.72
N GLY A 127 -35.58 39.11 37.51
CA GLY A 127 -36.94 39.15 38.03
C GLY A 127 -36.99 39.07 39.55
N VAL A 128 -37.87 39.87 40.16
CA VAL A 128 -38.15 39.83 41.59
C VAL A 128 -39.36 38.92 41.81
N TYR A 129 -39.13 37.66 42.18
CA TYR A 129 -40.19 36.66 42.30
C TYR A 129 -40.64 36.42 43.73
N ASN A 130 -39.77 36.68 44.72
CA ASN A 130 -40.07 36.44 46.12
C ASN A 130 -40.05 37.73 46.95
N ALA A 131 -40.80 37.70 48.05
CA ALA A 131 -40.74 38.72 49.11
C ALA A 131 -39.30 38.99 49.57
N SER A 132 -38.48 37.94 49.68
CA SER A 132 -37.05 38.04 50.02
C SER A 132 -36.20 38.76 48.98
N ASP A 133 -36.57 38.66 47.69
CA ASP A 133 -35.85 39.33 46.62
C ASP A 133 -36.16 40.83 46.65
N LEU A 134 -37.42 41.20 46.92
CA LEU A 134 -37.83 42.59 47.07
C LEU A 134 -37.21 43.26 48.30
N GLN A 135 -37.11 42.55 49.42
CA GLN A 135 -36.46 43.04 50.64
C GLN A 135 -34.95 43.28 50.46
N ARG A 136 -34.29 42.56 49.54
CA ARG A 136 -32.88 42.81 49.20
C ARG A 136 -32.70 44.05 48.33
N LEU A 137 -33.71 44.43 47.56
CA LEU A 137 -33.69 45.63 46.71
C LEU A 137 -34.16 46.89 47.43
N VAL A 138 -35.03 46.75 48.44
CA VAL A 138 -35.65 47.86 49.17
C VAL A 138 -35.22 47.81 50.64
N ASP A 139 -34.59 48.88 51.13
CA ASP A 139 -34.13 49.02 52.52
C ASP A 139 -35.28 49.36 53.50
N ALA A 140 -36.37 48.59 53.44
CA ALA A 140 -37.53 48.75 54.30
C ALA A 140 -38.08 47.39 54.75
N PRO A 141 -38.53 47.24 56.02
CA PRO A 141 -39.08 45.98 56.51
C PRO A 141 -40.44 45.66 55.87
N MET A 142 -40.61 44.44 55.38
CA MET A 142 -41.91 43.97 54.88
C MET A 142 -42.91 43.79 56.02
N LEU A 143 -44.06 44.45 55.92
CA LEU A 143 -45.10 44.44 56.96
C LEU A 143 -46.06 43.25 56.82
N VAL A 144 -46.42 42.86 55.59
CA VAL A 144 -47.35 41.75 55.30
C VAL A 144 -47.00 41.14 53.93
N THR A 145 -47.06 39.81 53.83
CA THR A 145 -47.01 39.09 52.54
C THR A 145 -48.40 38.54 52.23
N ILE A 146 -48.95 38.89 51.06
CA ILE A 146 -50.23 38.36 50.61
C ILE A 146 -49.97 37.05 49.85
N PRO A 147 -50.49 35.91 50.32
CA PRO A 147 -50.31 34.65 49.60
C PRO A 147 -51.08 34.70 48.28
N TYR A 148 -50.44 34.24 47.20
CA TYR A 148 -51.09 34.09 45.90
C TYR A 148 -52.05 32.90 45.94
N LEU A 149 -53.36 33.14 45.76
CA LEU A 149 -54.35 32.08 45.58
C LEU A 149 -54.43 31.70 44.11
N THR A 150 -54.08 30.45 43.79
CA THR A 150 -54.14 29.92 42.43
C THR A 150 -55.59 29.72 41.98
N ASN A 151 -55.93 30.23 40.79
CA ASN A 151 -57.23 29.99 40.17
C ASN A 151 -57.22 28.68 39.34
N GLY A 152 -58.40 28.11 39.06
CA GLY A 152 -58.52 26.88 38.25
C GLY A 152 -57.92 26.99 36.84
N GLU A 153 -57.86 28.20 36.26
CA GLU A 153 -57.15 28.47 35.00
C GLU A 153 -55.63 28.42 35.16
N ASP A 154 -55.08 28.86 36.29
CA ASP A 154 -53.64 28.85 36.56
C ASP A 154 -53.14 27.42 36.71
N GLU A 155 -53.92 26.56 37.38
CA GLU A 155 -53.63 25.13 37.45
C GLU A 155 -53.68 24.46 36.07
N ALA A 156 -54.67 24.81 35.23
CA ALA A 156 -54.78 24.27 33.89
C ALA A 156 -53.60 24.68 33.00
N ARG A 157 -53.15 25.94 33.10
CA ARG A 157 -51.95 26.45 32.40
C ARG A 157 -50.67 25.78 32.89
N ALA A 158 -50.49 25.62 34.20
CA ALA A 158 -49.36 24.91 34.79
C ALA A 158 -49.30 23.46 34.31
N LYS A 159 -50.43 22.74 34.36
CA LYS A 159 -50.55 21.36 33.85
C LYS A 159 -50.23 21.29 32.34
N ARG A 160 -50.67 22.26 31.54
CA ARG A 160 -50.36 22.32 30.10
C ARG A 160 -48.87 22.56 29.83
N ARG A 161 -48.21 23.42 30.61
CA ARG A 161 -46.77 23.69 30.50
C ARG A 161 -45.94 22.47 30.88
N VAL A 162 -46.28 21.81 31.99
CA VAL A 162 -45.62 20.56 32.41
C VAL A 162 -45.82 19.47 31.36
N ARG A 163 -47.04 19.30 30.83
CA ARG A 163 -47.31 18.36 29.73
C ARG A 163 -46.50 18.69 28.48
N ALA A 164 -46.41 19.96 28.08
CA ALA A 164 -45.60 20.38 26.94
C ALA A 164 -44.11 20.08 27.14
N MET A 165 -43.57 20.33 28.35
CA MET A 165 -42.20 19.98 28.72
C MET A 165 -41.97 18.46 28.64
N VAL A 166 -42.86 17.66 29.21
CA VAL A 166 -42.78 16.19 29.14
C VAL A 166 -42.83 15.71 27.69
N ILE A 167 -43.75 16.24 26.87
CA ILE A 167 -43.85 15.89 25.44
C ILE A 167 -42.57 16.28 24.69
N SER A 168 -42.03 17.48 24.93
CA SER A 168 -40.79 17.92 24.30
C SER A 168 -39.58 17.07 24.70
N GLY A 169 -39.51 16.65 25.97
CA GLY A 169 -38.48 15.73 26.46
C GLY A 169 -38.59 14.35 25.82
N LEU A 170 -39.81 13.81 25.72
CA LEU A 170 -40.08 12.54 25.03
C LEU A 170 -39.71 12.59 23.55
N LEU A 171 -39.99 13.70 22.86
CA LEU A 171 -39.60 13.89 21.45
C LEU A 171 -38.07 13.98 21.28
N LEU A 172 -37.36 14.65 22.19
CA LEU A 172 -35.90 14.69 22.18
C LEU A 172 -35.29 13.30 22.41
N ILE A 173 -35.83 12.52 23.35
CA ILE A 173 -35.39 11.14 23.58
C ILE A 173 -35.66 10.27 22.35
N LEU A 174 -36.85 10.40 21.74
CA LEU A 174 -37.21 9.64 20.55
C LEU A 174 -36.31 9.97 19.35
N THR A 175 -36.04 11.26 19.11
CA THR A 175 -35.13 11.69 18.03
C THR A 175 -33.70 11.24 18.28
N PHE A 176 -33.22 11.26 19.52
CA PHE A 176 -31.92 10.70 19.88
C PHE A 176 -31.85 9.19 19.63
N LEU A 177 -32.87 8.44 20.02
CA LEU A 177 -32.95 6.99 19.78
C LEU A 177 -32.99 6.66 18.28
N VAL A 178 -33.74 7.41 17.48
CA VAL A 178 -33.79 7.25 16.04
C VAL A 178 -32.45 7.62 15.39
N ALA A 179 -31.82 8.73 15.79
CA ALA A 179 -30.50 9.10 15.30
C ALA A 179 -29.44 8.04 15.66
N ALA A 180 -29.44 7.53 16.89
CA ALA A 180 -28.59 6.42 17.30
C ALA A 180 -28.88 5.15 16.48
N HIS A 181 -30.15 4.87 16.20
CA HIS A 181 -30.58 3.76 15.36
C HIS A 181 -30.09 3.88 13.91
N PHE A 182 -30.12 5.08 13.32
CA PHE A 182 -29.66 5.30 11.95
C PHE A 182 -28.12 5.40 11.81
N LEU A 183 -27.41 5.86 12.85
CA LEU A 183 -25.94 5.99 12.84
C LEU A 183 -25.19 4.68 13.15
N PHE A 184 -25.88 3.70 13.77
CA PHE A 184 -25.41 2.34 13.94
C PHE A 184 -26.02 1.46 12.85
N LYS A 185 -25.20 0.71 12.12
CA LYS A 185 -25.62 -0.28 11.10
C LYS A 185 -26.77 -1.21 11.59
N PRO A 186 -27.58 -1.78 10.67
CA PRO A 186 -28.91 -2.36 10.92
C PRO A 186 -28.96 -3.43 12.02
N LEU A 187 -30.15 -3.69 12.56
CA LEU A 187 -30.50 -4.54 13.72
C LEU A 187 -29.86 -5.95 13.79
N ASP A 188 -29.17 -6.40 12.74
CA ASP A 188 -28.60 -7.74 12.62
C ASP A 188 -27.48 -8.01 13.64
N VAL A 189 -26.68 -7.00 14.01
CA VAL A 189 -25.52 -7.21 14.90
C VAL A 189 -25.91 -7.33 16.38
N ILE A 190 -26.93 -6.57 16.81
CA ILE A 190 -27.39 -6.59 18.21
C ILE A 190 -28.14 -7.89 18.52
N TRP A 191 -28.94 -8.38 17.57
CA TRP A 191 -29.61 -9.68 17.68
C TRP A 191 -28.60 -10.84 17.76
N PHE A 192 -27.51 -10.76 17.00
CA PHE A 192 -26.45 -11.79 17.01
C PHE A 192 -25.70 -11.86 18.35
N VAL A 193 -25.36 -10.73 18.96
CA VAL A 193 -24.65 -10.70 20.25
C VAL A 193 -25.56 -11.14 21.40
N LEU A 194 -26.85 -10.83 21.34
CA LEU A 194 -27.80 -11.23 22.38
C LEU A 194 -28.10 -12.75 22.34
N LEU A 195 -28.25 -13.34 21.15
CA LEU A 195 -28.49 -14.77 20.99
C LEU A 195 -27.30 -15.62 21.47
N ASN A 196 -26.08 -15.17 21.20
CA ASN A 196 -24.86 -15.92 21.55
C ASN A 196 -24.53 -15.93 23.04
N ARG A 197 -25.14 -15.03 23.83
CA ARG A 197 -24.96 -14.97 25.29
C ARG A 197 -26.04 -15.73 26.07
N ILE A 198 -27.12 -16.13 25.40
CA ILE A 198 -28.25 -16.86 26.00
C ILE A 198 -28.26 -18.33 25.51
N GLY A 199 -27.58 -18.63 24.39
CA GLY A 199 -27.44 -19.98 23.84
C GLY A 199 -26.09 -20.68 24.08
N GLY A 200 -25.26 -20.17 24.99
CA GLY A 200 -23.98 -20.77 25.40
C GLY A 200 -23.92 -20.99 26.90
#